data_AF-A0A165APD5-F1
#
_entry.id   AF-A0A165APD5-F1
#
_cell.length_a   1.000
_cell.length_b   1.000
_cell.length_c   1.000
_cell.angle_alpha   90.00
_cell.angle_beta   90.00
_cell.angle_gamma   90.00
#
_symmetry.space_group_name_H-M   'P 1'
#
loop_
_entity.id
_entity.type
_entity.pdbx_description
1 polymer ?
#
loop_
_entity_poly.entity_id
_entity_poly.type
_entity_poly.pdbx_seq_one_letter_code
_entity_poly.pdbx_strand_id
1 'polypeptide(L)' 'IACAHSIPLIIYNTFGMGIYLMQPIEHGADISAISERITVHSAMKWIGGHGTNVAGVVIDSTAFALSP' A
#
# COMPACT_ATOMS: atom_id res chain seq x y z
N ILE A 1 10.86 12.73 -1.87
CA ILE A 1 10.76 13.64 -0.71
C ILE A 1 10.77 12.85 0.59
N ALA A 2 9.74 12.07 0.94
CA ALA A 2 9.68 11.32 2.21
C ALA A 2 10.93 10.46 2.50
N CYS A 3 11.36 9.67 1.50
CA CYS A 3 12.60 8.89 1.53
C CYS A 3 13.87 9.71 1.83
N ALA A 4 13.97 10.94 1.29
CA ALA A 4 15.13 11.80 1.49
C ALA A 4 15.19 12.40 2.91
N HIS A 5 14.06 12.39 3.62
CA HIS A 5 13.93 12.89 5.00
C HIS A 5 13.73 11.76 6.02
N SER A 6 13.86 10.50 5.61
CA SER A 6 13.62 9.32 6.48
C SER A 6 12.23 9.33 7.15
N ILE A 7 11.21 9.81 6.43
CA ILE A 7 9.82 9.85 6.90
C ILE A 7 9.05 8.66 6.30
N PRO A 8 8.28 7.90 7.10
CA PRO A 8 7.44 6.81 6.57
C PRO A 8 6.36 7.35 5.63
N LEU A 9 6.08 6.60 4.56
CA LEU A 9 5.07 6.93 3.58
C LEU A 9 3.92 5.93 3.68
N ILE A 10 2.76 6.41 4.15
CA ILE A 10 1.52 5.63 4.18
C ILE A 10 0.67 6.00 2.97
N ILE A 11 0.25 5.00 2.19
CA ILE A 11 -0.49 5.20 0.95
C ILE A 11 -1.91 4.65 1.09
N TYR A 12 -2.90 5.53 0.97
CA TYR A 12 -4.30 5.12 0.91
C TYR A 12 -4.71 4.73 -0.51
N ASN A 13 -4.51 3.46 -0.88
CA ASN A 13 -4.66 2.98 -2.26
C ASN A 13 -6.06 2.42 -2.58
N THR A 14 -7.11 3.02 -2.02
CA THR A 14 -8.49 2.52 -2.24
C THR A 14 -8.87 2.51 -3.73
N PHE A 15 -8.49 3.53 -4.49
CA PHE A 15 -8.76 3.61 -5.92
C PHE A 15 -7.84 2.75 -6.79
N GLY A 16 -6.78 2.17 -6.23
CA GLY A 16 -5.97 1.16 -6.90
C GLY A 16 -6.66 -0.20 -7.06
N MET A 17 -7.93 -0.31 -6.65
CA MET A 17 -8.77 -1.52 -6.77
C MET A 17 -8.09 -2.78 -6.23
N GLY A 18 -7.59 -2.70 -4.99
CA GLY A 18 -6.89 -3.82 -4.37
C GLY A 18 -5.67 -4.26 -5.16
N ILE A 19 -4.82 -3.32 -5.56
CA ILE A 19 -3.57 -3.43 -6.36
C ILE A 19 -3.72 -3.75 -7.86
N TYR A 20 -4.95 -3.80 -8.39
CA TYR A 20 -5.16 -4.06 -9.82
C TYR A 20 -4.69 -2.92 -10.74
N LEU A 21 -4.95 -1.66 -10.36
CA LEU A 21 -4.62 -0.50 -11.20
C LEU A 21 -3.25 0.10 -10.91
N MET A 22 -2.80 -0.02 -9.66
CA MET A 22 -1.56 0.60 -9.21
C MET A 22 -1.03 -0.14 -7.99
N GLN A 23 0.21 -0.60 -8.11
CA GLN A 23 0.98 -1.17 -7.00
C GLN A 23 1.91 -0.08 -6.46
N PRO A 24 1.61 0.50 -5.29
CA PRO A 24 2.42 1.61 -4.76
C PRO A 24 3.89 1.23 -4.55
N ILE A 25 4.14 -0.06 -4.26
CA ILE A 25 5.46 -0.64 -4.07
C ILE A 25 6.35 -0.41 -5.30
N GLU A 26 5.83 -0.55 -6.52
CA GLU A 26 6.61 -0.40 -7.76
C GLU A 26 6.99 1.05 -8.09
N HIS A 27 6.35 2.05 -7.46
CA HIS A 27 6.42 3.46 -7.88
C HIS A 27 7.23 4.35 -6.93
N GLY A 28 8.18 3.78 -6.19
CA GLY A 28 9.02 4.55 -5.28
C GLY A 28 8.44 4.74 -3.88
N ALA A 29 7.44 3.92 -3.49
CA ALA A 29 7.36 3.47 -2.09
C ALA A 29 8.59 2.60 -1.70
N ASP A 30 9.50 2.35 -2.65
CA ASP A 30 10.62 1.41 -2.61
C ASP A 30 12.01 2.03 -2.28
N ILE A 31 12.24 3.33 -2.41
CA ILE A 31 13.62 3.82 -2.67
C ILE A 31 14.60 3.91 -1.48
N SER A 32 14.21 3.76 -0.21
CA SER A 32 15.23 3.57 0.84
C SER A 32 14.77 2.76 2.03
N ALA A 33 15.70 1.98 2.56
CA ALA A 33 15.60 0.96 3.61
C ALA A 33 15.17 1.47 5.01
N ILE A 34 14.41 2.57 5.10
CA ILE A 34 14.02 3.24 6.35
C ILE A 34 12.51 3.54 6.40
N SER A 35 11.74 3.43 5.31
CA SER A 35 10.29 3.64 5.39
C SER A 35 9.56 2.35 5.72
N GLU A 36 8.90 2.29 6.89
CA GLU A 36 7.81 1.34 7.13
C GLU A 36 6.79 1.48 5.98
N ARG A 37 6.51 0.37 5.29
CA ARG A 37 5.81 0.38 3.99
C ARG A 37 4.36 -0.02 4.15
N ILE A 38 3.50 0.95 4.45
CA ILE A 38 2.11 0.68 4.80
C ILE A 38 1.17 1.17 3.69
N THR A 39 0.48 0.23 3.03
CA THR A 39 -0.66 0.55 2.16
C THR A 39 -1.96 0.25 2.88
N VAL A 40 -2.93 1.17 2.77
CA VAL A 40 -4.23 1.05 3.43
C VAL A 40 -5.34 1.12 2.39
N HIS A 41 -6.35 0.26 2.52
CA HIS A 41 -7.54 0.28 1.68
C HIS A 41 -8.83 0.30 2.51
N SER A 42 -9.84 1.03 2.02
CA SER A 42 -11.22 0.76 2.39
C SER A 42 -11.69 -0.46 1.61
N ALA A 43 -11.61 -1.63 2.26
CA ALA A 43 -11.94 -2.90 1.64
C ALA A 43 -13.43 -3.01 1.30
N MET A 44 -14.32 -2.28 1.99
CA MET A 44 -15.76 -2.20 1.62
C MET A 44 -15.98 -1.82 0.15
N LYS A 45 -15.08 -1.02 -0.44
CA LYS A 45 -15.25 -0.45 -1.77
C LYS A 45 -14.93 -1.48 -2.85
N TRP A 46 -13.81 -1.32 -3.55
CA TRP A 46 -13.48 -2.12 -4.73
C TRP A 46 -13.09 -3.56 -4.38
N ILE A 47 -12.53 -3.79 -3.20
CA ILE A 47 -12.12 -5.14 -2.76
C ILE A 47 -13.37 -5.98 -2.44
N GLY A 48 -14.33 -5.42 -1.70
CA GLY A 48 -15.58 -6.08 -1.35
C GLY A 48 -16.63 -6.03 -2.47
N GLY A 49 -16.62 -4.99 -3.30
CA GLY A 49 -17.39 -4.84 -4.54
C GLY A 49 -18.89 -4.59 -4.41
N HIS A 50 -19.49 -4.94 -3.27
CA HIS A 50 -20.95 -5.07 -3.14
C HIS A 50 -21.58 -4.12 -2.10
N GLY A 51 -20.79 -3.33 -1.40
CA GLY A 51 -21.29 -2.32 -0.46
C GLY A 51 -22.02 -2.86 0.79
N THR A 52 -21.92 -4.17 1.06
CA THR A 52 -22.63 -4.83 2.18
C THR A 52 -21.81 -4.90 3.47
N ASN A 53 -20.48 -4.87 3.37
CA ASN A 53 -19.60 -5.16 4.50
C ASN A 53 -18.61 -4.01 4.73
N VAL A 54 -18.62 -3.44 5.94
CA VAL A 54 -17.61 -2.45 6.34
C VAL A 54 -16.31 -3.18 6.70
N ALA A 55 -15.25 -2.90 5.96
CA ALA A 55 -13.94 -3.49 6.20
C ALA A 55 -12.82 -2.55 5.74
N GLY A 56 -11.67 -2.66 6.40
CA GLY A 56 -10.42 -2.03 6.01
C GLY A 56 -9.30 -3.08 6.00
N VAL A 57 -8.27 -2.85 5.18
CA VAL A 57 -7.07 -3.69 5.17
C VAL A 57 -5.83 -2.81 5.21
N VAL A 58 -4.88 -3.23 6.04
CA VAL A 58 -3.54 -2.65 6.16
C VAL A 58 -2.56 -3.70 5.66
N ILE A 59 -1.70 -3.31 4.73
CA ILE A 59 -0.69 -4.16 4.13
C ILE A 59 0.65 -3.55 4.47
N ASP A 60 1.43 -4.24 5.30
CA ASP A 60 2.84 -3.97 5.49
C ASP A 60 3.65 -4.85 4.52
N SER A 61 4.64 -4.26 3.86
CA SER A 61 5.49 -4.93 2.87
C SER A 61 6.94 -5.11 3.34
N THR A 62 7.17 -5.08 4.65
CA THR A 62 8.45 -5.45 5.31
C THR A 62 8.97 -6.86 4.99
N ALA A 63 8.26 -7.66 4.17
CA ALA A 63 8.64 -9.01 3.76
C ALA A 63 8.99 -9.18 2.27
N PHE A 64 8.99 -8.14 1.43
CA PHE A 64 9.35 -8.31 0.01
C PHE A 64 10.87 -8.32 -0.22
N ALA A 65 11.54 -9.29 0.40
CA ALA A 65 12.79 -9.82 -0.13
C ALA A 65 12.43 -10.87 -1.21
N LEU A 66 11.97 -10.43 -2.38
CA LEU A 66 12.22 -11.22 -3.59
C LEU A 66 13.66 -10.92 -4.02
N SER A 67 14.61 -11.66 -3.44
CA SER A 67 15.84 -12.00 -4.16
C SER A 67 15.52 -13.14 -5.14
N PRO A 68 16.15 -13.18 -6.31
CA PRO A 68 17.61 -13.22 -6.45
C PRO A 68 18.28 -11.85 -6.57
#